data_AF-A0A6C0CPA5-F1
#
_entry.id   AF-A0A6C0CPA5-F1
#
_cell.length_a   1.000
_cell.length_b   1.000
_cell.length_c   1.000
_cell.angle_alpha   90.00
_cell.angle_beta   90.00
_cell.angle_gamma   90.00
#
_symmetry.space_group_name_H-M   'P 1'
#
loop_
_entity.id
_entity.type
_entity.pdbx_description
1 polymer ?
#
loop_
_entity_poly.entity_id
_entity_poly.type
_entity_poly.pdbx_seq_one_letter_code
_entity_poly.pdbx_strand_id
1 'polypeptide(L)'
;MELTYKHTEIYDWVGDEELRTSITKSINEIEKSKTLLRKNNYEPVISEILGWKDKRDRHKDAELHDGTGIEVKKNSSTSFILDAVRYAEMYYGACDNGIHLFINFKSGKIHQINRIMIVPNWMVVRMMIPDQDMADSALTMYNKRKEMDQGLNCQALLNVTRMINKFNNM
;
A
#
# COMPACT_ATOMS: atom_id res chain seq x y z
N MET A 1 16.77 1.22 7.85
CA MET A 1 15.36 0.77 7.80
C MET A 1 14.43 1.91 8.19
N GLU A 2 14.74 2.72 9.21
CA GLU A 2 13.99 3.95 9.51
C GLU A 2 14.86 5.20 9.26
N LEU A 3 14.29 6.24 8.66
CA LEU A 3 14.90 7.56 8.56
C LEU A 3 13.84 8.65 8.72
N THR A 4 14.23 9.81 9.23
CA THR A 4 13.35 10.99 9.27
C THR A 4 13.80 11.99 8.22
N TYR A 5 12.88 12.39 7.34
CA TYR A 5 13.07 13.51 6.42
C TYR A 5 12.07 14.62 6.76
N LYS A 6 12.60 15.76 7.24
CA LYS A 6 11.80 16.86 7.79
C LYS A 6 10.92 16.36 8.95
N HIS A 7 9.60 16.35 8.75
CA HIS A 7 8.60 15.88 9.71
C HIS A 7 8.00 14.52 9.35
N THR A 8 8.56 13.83 8.35
CA THR A 8 8.08 12.53 7.85
C THR A 8 9.02 11.42 8.30
N GLU A 9 8.48 10.42 8.99
CA GLU A 9 9.16 9.15 9.26
C GLU A 9 9.04 8.24 8.04
N ILE A 10 10.15 7.68 7.57
CA ILE A 10 10.17 6.77 6.42
C ILE A 10 10.71 5.43 6.91
N TYR A 11 9.90 4.40 6.74
CA TYR A 11 10.26 3.01 7.04
C TYR A 11 10.40 2.26 5.71
N ASP A 12 11.58 1.71 5.47
CA ASP A 12 11.98 1.10 4.21
C ASP A 12 12.52 -0.31 4.46
N TRP A 13 11.69 -1.31 4.16
CA TRP A 13 12.01 -2.74 4.23
C TRP A 13 12.44 -3.31 2.87
N VAL A 14 12.35 -2.52 1.79
CA VAL A 14 12.83 -2.94 0.47
C VAL A 14 14.34 -2.69 0.35
N GLY A 15 14.82 -1.59 0.92
CA GLY A 15 16.24 -1.22 0.90
C GLY A 15 16.72 -0.61 -0.42
N ASP A 16 15.78 -0.28 -1.33
CA ASP A 16 16.09 0.39 -2.60
C ASP A 16 16.29 1.90 -2.38
N GLU A 17 17.55 2.32 -2.52
CA GLU A 17 17.95 3.71 -2.32
C GLU A 17 17.41 4.66 -3.41
N GLU A 18 17.29 4.20 -4.65
CA GLU A 18 16.78 5.02 -5.76
C GLU A 18 15.29 5.29 -5.56
N LEU A 19 14.51 4.24 -5.27
CA LEU A 19 13.10 4.35 -4.94
C LEU A 19 12.87 5.27 -3.75
N ARG A 20 13.60 5.05 -2.65
CA ARG A 20 13.49 5.86 -1.43
C ARG A 20 13.84 7.32 -1.70
N THR A 21 14.87 7.58 -2.49
CA THR A 21 15.29 8.94 -2.86
C THR A 21 14.24 9.64 -3.71
N SER A 22 13.66 8.93 -4.70
CA SER A 22 12.58 9.45 -5.53
C SER A 22 11.38 9.90 -4.67
N ILE A 23 10.91 9.02 -3.79
CA ILE A 23 9.81 9.32 -2.87
C ILE A 23 10.14 10.51 -1.96
N THR A 24 11.34 10.53 -1.38
CA THR A 24 11.76 11.58 -0.43
C THR A 24 11.81 12.96 -1.09
N LYS A 25 12.32 13.04 -2.33
CA LYS A 25 12.38 14.31 -3.09
C LYS A 25 10.98 14.84 -3.42
N SER A 26 10.02 13.95 -3.67
CA SER A 26 8.65 14.31 -4.04
C SER A 26 7.71 14.61 -2.86
N ILE A 27 8.13 14.41 -1.60
CA ILE A 27 7.29 14.68 -0.41
C ILE A 27 6.64 16.07 -0.44
N ASN A 28 7.42 17.12 -0.78
CA ASN A 28 6.88 18.48 -0.81
C ASN A 28 5.79 18.66 -1.87
N GLU A 29 5.89 17.95 -2.99
CA GLU A 29 4.92 18.02 -4.07
C GLU A 29 3.64 17.24 -3.73
N ILE A 30 3.81 16.06 -3.13
CA ILE A 30 2.71 15.26 -2.57
C ILE A 30 1.92 16.10 -1.55
N GLU A 31 2.59 16.77 -0.62
CA GLU A 31 1.95 17.63 0.41
C GLU A 31 1.29 18.90 -0.15
N LYS A 32 1.73 19.38 -1.31
CA LYS A 32 1.09 20.54 -1.98
C LYS A 32 -0.10 20.13 -2.84
N SER A 33 -0.28 18.85 -3.12
CA SER A 33 -1.35 18.36 -3.99
C SER A 33 -2.71 18.47 -3.33
N LYS A 34 -3.53 19.41 -3.81
CA LYS A 34 -4.93 19.55 -3.38
C LYS A 34 -5.77 18.32 -3.74
N THR A 35 -5.40 17.59 -4.78
CA THR A 35 -6.11 16.37 -5.18
C THR A 35 -5.91 15.26 -4.14
N LEU A 36 -4.71 15.17 -3.56
CA LEU A 36 -4.40 14.21 -2.50
C LEU A 36 -5.06 14.52 -1.15
N LEU A 37 -5.77 15.64 -1.02
CA LEU A 37 -6.71 15.86 0.10
C LEU A 37 -7.93 14.93 0.03
N ARG A 38 -8.32 14.50 -1.17
CA ARG A 38 -9.47 13.62 -1.36
C ARG A 38 -9.14 12.20 -0.92
N LYS A 39 -10.15 11.45 -0.50
CA LYS A 39 -9.96 10.06 -0.04
C LYS A 39 -9.66 9.09 -1.19
N ASN A 40 -10.15 9.40 -2.40
CA ASN A 40 -10.21 8.51 -3.54
C ASN A 40 -9.41 9.05 -4.75
N ASN A 41 -9.10 8.16 -5.70
CA ASN A 41 -8.44 8.47 -6.96
C ASN A 41 -7.10 9.20 -6.77
N TYR A 42 -6.34 8.76 -5.77
CA TYR A 42 -5.03 9.32 -5.44
C TYR A 42 -3.90 8.64 -6.20
N GLU A 43 -4.15 7.41 -6.67
CA GLU A 43 -3.19 6.53 -7.30
C GLU A 43 -2.57 7.19 -8.54
N PRO A 44 -3.35 7.74 -9.50
CA PRO A 44 -2.77 8.36 -10.69
C PRO A 44 -1.93 9.60 -10.37
N VAL A 45 -2.34 10.37 -9.35
CA VAL A 45 -1.64 11.59 -8.93
C VAL A 45 -0.31 11.26 -8.25
N ILE A 46 -0.26 10.19 -7.45
CA ILE A 46 0.98 9.72 -6.85
C ILE A 46 1.92 9.20 -7.94
N SER A 47 1.41 8.43 -8.91
CA SER A 47 2.18 7.94 -10.05
C SER A 47 2.79 9.11 -10.84
N GLU A 48 2.00 10.13 -11.15
CA GLU A 48 2.47 11.33 -11.88
C GLU A 48 3.58 12.06 -11.11
N ILE A 49 3.38 12.35 -9.83
CA ILE A 49 4.35 13.08 -8.98
C ILE A 49 5.67 12.30 -8.82
N LEU A 50 5.61 10.96 -8.83
CA LEU A 50 6.78 10.10 -8.67
C LEU A 50 7.40 9.65 -10.01
N GLY A 51 6.82 10.06 -11.14
CA GLY A 51 7.27 9.66 -12.48
C GLY A 51 7.04 8.19 -12.81
N TRP A 52 6.09 7.54 -12.13
CA TRP A 52 5.75 6.12 -12.34
C TRP A 52 4.67 5.96 -13.41
N LYS A 53 4.66 4.79 -14.04
CA LYS A 53 3.65 4.45 -15.05
C LYS A 53 2.36 4.01 -14.37
N ASP A 54 1.28 4.75 -14.60
CA ASP A 54 -0.07 4.35 -14.15
C ASP A 54 -0.52 3.07 -14.86
N LYS A 55 -1.00 2.08 -14.09
CA LYS A 55 -1.42 0.76 -14.60
C LYS A 55 -2.83 0.37 -14.15
N ARG A 56 -3.23 0.72 -12.92
CA ARG A 56 -4.56 0.44 -12.33
C ARG A 56 -5.05 -0.99 -12.60
N ASP A 57 -4.16 -1.95 -12.36
CA ASP A 57 -4.45 -3.37 -12.46
C ASP A 57 -5.05 -3.90 -11.14
N ARG A 58 -5.46 -5.17 -11.12
CA ARG A 58 -6.04 -5.80 -9.91
C ARG A 58 -5.09 -5.79 -8.71
N HIS A 59 -3.80 -5.99 -8.94
CA HIS A 59 -2.76 -6.18 -7.89
C HIS A 59 -1.69 -5.09 -7.85
N LYS A 60 -1.77 -4.08 -8.73
CA LYS A 60 -0.85 -2.94 -8.75
C LYS A 60 -1.53 -1.71 -9.30
N ASP A 61 -1.18 -0.56 -8.73
CA ASP A 61 -1.69 0.74 -9.16
C ASP A 61 -0.73 1.40 -10.16
N ALA A 62 0.58 1.19 -9.98
CA ALA A 62 1.63 1.76 -10.81
C ALA A 62 2.76 0.76 -11.11
N GLU A 63 3.70 1.17 -11.96
CA GLU A 63 4.87 0.39 -12.37
C GLU A 63 6.10 1.32 -12.46
N LEU A 64 7.20 0.90 -11.85
CA LEU A 64 8.52 1.55 -11.98
C LEU A 64 9.10 1.31 -13.39
N HIS A 65 10.19 2.00 -13.72
CA HIS A 65 10.83 1.87 -15.04
C HIS A 65 11.38 0.46 -15.32
N ASP A 66 11.77 -0.26 -14.29
CA ASP A 66 12.26 -1.64 -14.37
C ASP A 66 11.15 -2.70 -14.46
N GLY A 67 9.87 -2.27 -14.39
CA GLY A 67 8.71 -3.16 -14.41
C GLY A 67 8.20 -3.58 -13.03
N THR A 68 8.82 -3.12 -11.93
CA THR A 68 8.38 -3.42 -10.57
C THR A 68 7.00 -2.80 -10.31
N GLY A 69 6.02 -3.64 -9.94
CA GLY A 69 4.66 -3.21 -9.65
C GLY A 69 4.55 -2.53 -8.28
N ILE A 70 3.82 -1.42 -8.20
CA ILE A 70 3.57 -0.68 -6.97
C ILE A 70 2.07 -0.69 -6.63
N GLU A 71 1.74 -1.06 -5.40
CA GLU A 71 0.41 -0.83 -4.80
C GLU A 71 0.49 0.35 -3.83
N VAL A 72 -0.40 1.34 -3.99
CA VAL A 72 -0.40 2.57 -3.21
C VAL A 72 -1.57 2.60 -2.24
N LYS A 73 -1.27 2.79 -0.95
CA LYS A 73 -2.27 2.98 0.10
C LYS A 73 -2.09 4.35 0.72
N LYS A 74 -3.16 5.16 0.69
CA LYS A 74 -3.17 6.49 1.29
C LYS A 74 -4.21 6.60 2.39
N ASN A 75 -3.84 7.11 3.56
CA ASN A 75 -4.82 7.44 4.59
C ASN A 75 -4.37 8.59 5.50
N SER A 76 -5.32 9.30 6.10
CA SER A 76 -5.09 10.30 7.15
C SER A 76 -5.46 9.80 8.55
N SER A 77 -6.00 8.58 8.66
CA SER A 77 -6.24 7.91 9.94
C SER A 77 -5.01 7.13 10.39
N THR A 78 -5.06 6.60 11.62
CA THR A 78 -4.01 5.72 12.17
C THR A 78 -4.06 4.30 11.62
N SER A 79 -4.81 4.03 10.55
CA SER A 79 -5.01 2.68 10.01
C SER A 79 -5.13 2.66 8.48
N PHE A 80 -4.79 1.54 7.85
CA PHE A 80 -5.04 1.28 6.44
C PHE A 80 -6.11 0.21 6.24
N ILE A 81 -6.87 0.33 5.16
CA ILE A 81 -7.82 -0.69 4.74
C ILE A 81 -7.16 -1.55 3.66
N LEU A 82 -7.15 -2.86 3.89
CA LEU A 82 -6.51 -3.86 3.04
C LEU A 82 -7.55 -4.89 2.57
N ASP A 83 -7.54 -5.23 1.27
CA ASP A 83 -8.46 -6.19 0.64
C ASP A 83 -7.90 -7.62 0.76
N ALA A 84 -8.43 -8.41 1.68
CA ALA A 84 -7.99 -9.78 1.93
C ALA A 84 -8.19 -10.72 0.71
N VAL A 85 -9.17 -10.45 -0.16
CA VAL A 85 -9.34 -11.25 -1.39
C VAL A 85 -8.15 -11.03 -2.32
N ARG A 86 -7.74 -9.75 -2.50
CA ARG A 86 -6.56 -9.40 -3.28
C ARG A 86 -5.30 -10.08 -2.73
N TYR A 87 -5.09 -10.02 -1.42
CA TYR A 87 -3.90 -10.64 -0.81
C TYR A 87 -3.93 -12.16 -0.86
N ALA A 88 -5.11 -12.79 -0.83
CA ALA A 88 -5.25 -14.23 -1.04
C ALA A 88 -4.94 -14.63 -2.49
N GLU A 89 -5.33 -13.82 -3.48
CA GLU A 89 -4.90 -14.02 -4.88
C GLU A 89 -3.37 -13.93 -5.01
N MET A 90 -2.75 -12.96 -4.32
CA MET A 90 -1.30 -12.77 -4.33
C MET A 90 -0.53 -13.89 -3.62
N TYR A 91 -1.09 -14.47 -2.55
CA TYR A 91 -0.51 -15.63 -1.87
C TYR A 91 -0.26 -16.80 -2.83
N TYR A 92 -1.12 -16.97 -3.83
CA TYR A 92 -0.96 -17.98 -4.88
C TYR A 92 -0.08 -17.55 -6.06
N GLY A 93 0.72 -16.49 -5.90
CA GLY A 93 1.74 -16.08 -6.86
C GLY A 93 1.26 -15.10 -7.94
N ALA A 94 0.09 -14.47 -7.79
CA ALA A 94 -0.42 -13.53 -8.78
C ALA A 94 0.47 -12.28 -8.99
N CYS A 95 1.21 -11.85 -7.95
CA CYS A 95 2.10 -10.67 -8.03
C CYS A 95 3.11 -10.57 -6.87
N ASP A 96 4.05 -11.52 -6.78
CA ASP A 96 4.89 -11.70 -5.56
C ASP A 96 6.03 -10.67 -5.42
N ASN A 97 6.54 -10.12 -6.52
CA ASN A 97 7.75 -9.27 -6.55
C ASN A 97 7.50 -7.75 -6.48
N GLY A 98 6.27 -7.31 -6.19
CA GLY A 98 5.94 -5.88 -6.13
C GLY A 98 6.25 -5.21 -4.80
N ILE A 99 5.92 -3.93 -4.70
CA ILE A 99 6.09 -3.10 -3.50
C ILE A 99 4.76 -2.46 -3.12
N HIS A 100 4.46 -2.45 -1.83
CA HIS A 100 3.44 -1.60 -1.23
C HIS A 100 4.04 -0.29 -0.73
N LEU A 101 3.48 0.82 -1.19
CA LEU A 101 3.73 2.16 -0.67
C LEU A 101 2.55 2.60 0.19
N PHE A 102 2.76 2.69 1.49
CA PHE A 102 1.79 3.30 2.40
C PHE A 102 2.20 4.74 2.71
N ILE A 103 1.30 5.68 2.46
CA ILE A 103 1.47 7.10 2.79
C ILE A 103 0.43 7.51 3.82
N ASN A 104 0.89 7.85 5.02
CA ASN A 104 0.06 8.34 6.10
C ASN A 104 0.20 9.86 6.25
N PHE A 105 -0.95 10.54 6.28
CA PHE A 105 -1.04 11.98 6.51
C PHE A 105 -1.42 12.28 7.96
N LYS A 106 -0.96 13.40 8.49
CA LYS A 106 -1.41 13.94 9.76
C LYS A 106 -2.91 14.17 9.73
N SER A 107 -3.59 13.79 10.81
CA SER A 107 -4.99 14.14 11.02
C SER A 107 -5.12 15.64 11.30
N GLY A 108 -6.03 16.34 10.61
CA GLY A 108 -6.34 17.74 10.87
C GLY A 108 -6.37 18.61 9.61
N LYS A 109 -6.18 19.92 9.78
CA LYS A 109 -6.24 20.91 8.68
C LYS A 109 -4.97 20.97 7.82
N ILE A 110 -3.88 20.38 8.30
CA ILE A 110 -2.57 20.47 7.64
C ILE A 110 -2.35 19.22 6.79
N HIS A 111 -2.17 19.40 5.49
CA HIS A 111 -1.85 18.31 4.56
C HIS A 111 -0.36 17.98 4.61
N GLN A 112 0.05 17.31 5.68
CA GLN A 112 1.43 16.87 5.88
C GLN A 112 1.46 15.35 5.98
N ILE A 113 2.44 14.73 5.34
CA ILE A 113 2.76 13.32 5.52
C ILE A 113 3.43 13.20 6.89
N ASN A 114 2.99 12.26 7.73
CA ASN A 114 3.73 11.92 8.96
C ASN A 114 4.57 10.66 8.78
N ARG A 115 4.13 9.74 7.93
CA ARG A 115 4.78 8.45 7.76
C ARG A 115 4.67 7.91 6.35
N ILE A 116 5.75 7.31 5.88
CA ILE A 116 5.79 6.50 4.67
C ILE A 116 6.31 5.11 5.05
N MET A 117 5.68 4.06 4.55
CA MET A 117 6.17 2.68 4.66
C MET A 117 6.35 2.12 3.25
N ILE A 118 7.57 1.67 2.93
CA ILE A 118 7.96 1.02 1.68
C ILE A 118 8.19 -0.45 2.01
N VAL A 119 7.26 -1.31 1.61
CA VAL A 119 7.17 -2.69 2.08
C VAL A 119 7.12 -3.63 0.87
N PRO A 120 7.93 -4.69 0.80
CA PRO A 120 7.78 -5.67 -0.28
C PRO A 120 6.42 -6.39 -0.17
N ASN A 121 5.82 -6.74 -1.30
CA ASN A 121 4.48 -7.35 -1.36
C ASN A 121 4.35 -8.57 -0.46
N TRP A 122 5.34 -9.46 -0.47
CA TRP A 122 5.33 -10.70 0.32
C TRP A 122 5.14 -10.45 1.82
N MET A 123 5.66 -9.35 2.39
CA MET A 123 5.48 -9.03 3.81
C MET A 123 4.03 -8.63 4.10
N VAL A 124 3.42 -7.87 3.20
CA VAL A 124 2.01 -7.47 3.33
C VAL A 124 1.10 -8.69 3.18
N VAL A 125 1.38 -9.55 2.19
CA VAL A 125 0.66 -10.81 1.98
C VAL A 125 0.78 -11.69 3.22
N ARG A 126 1.99 -11.97 3.72
CA ARG A 126 2.22 -12.81 4.91
C ARG A 126 1.57 -12.24 6.18
N MET A 127 1.45 -10.92 6.29
CA MET A 127 0.75 -10.29 7.40
C MET A 127 -0.77 -10.50 7.32
N MET A 128 -1.32 -10.41 6.11
CA MET A 128 -2.77 -10.47 5.85
C MET A 128 -3.29 -11.90 5.74
N ILE A 129 -2.51 -12.78 5.12
CA ILE A 129 -2.81 -14.16 4.76
C ILE A 129 -1.60 -15.00 5.21
N PRO A 130 -1.57 -15.42 6.49
CA PRO A 130 -0.42 -16.08 7.09
C PRO A 130 -0.25 -17.53 6.61
N ASP A 131 -1.32 -18.14 6.11
CA ASP A 131 -1.39 -19.54 5.70
C ASP A 131 -2.39 -19.75 4.56
N GLN A 132 -2.32 -20.94 3.99
CA GLN A 132 -3.13 -21.37 2.86
C GLN A 132 -4.63 -21.46 3.23
N ASP A 133 -4.95 -21.92 4.44
CA ASP A 133 -6.35 -22.08 4.89
C ASP A 133 -7.08 -20.73 4.91
N MET A 134 -6.40 -19.66 5.33
CA MET A 134 -6.94 -18.31 5.28
C MET A 134 -7.10 -17.80 3.84
N ALA A 135 -6.14 -18.10 2.95
CA ALA A 135 -6.24 -17.76 1.53
C ALA A 135 -7.46 -18.43 0.88
N ASP A 136 -7.60 -19.73 1.09
CA ASP A 136 -8.71 -20.55 0.56
C ASP A 136 -10.06 -20.09 1.08
N SER A 137 -10.13 -19.76 2.37
CA SER A 137 -11.35 -19.25 2.99
C SER A 137 -11.79 -17.91 2.38
N ALA A 138 -10.85 -16.98 2.16
CA ALA A 138 -11.14 -15.67 1.57
C ALA A 138 -11.65 -15.80 0.12
N LEU A 139 -10.97 -16.63 -0.69
CA LEU A 139 -11.34 -16.85 -2.09
C LEU A 139 -12.66 -17.62 -2.24
N THR A 140 -12.86 -18.66 -1.43
CA THR A 140 -14.11 -19.45 -1.43
C THR A 140 -15.31 -18.57 -1.10
N MET A 141 -15.18 -17.72 -0.07
CA MET A 141 -16.25 -16.79 0.32
C MET A 141 -16.51 -15.76 -0.80
N TYR A 142 -15.47 -15.22 -1.42
CA TYR A 142 -15.59 -14.29 -2.54
C TYR A 142 -16.31 -14.92 -3.75
N ASN A 143 -15.90 -16.12 -4.17
CA ASN A 143 -16.49 -16.81 -5.30
C ASN A 143 -17.97 -17.14 -5.07
N LYS A 144 -18.32 -17.65 -3.88
CA LYS A 144 -19.74 -17.90 -3.52
C LYS A 144 -20.60 -16.63 -3.60
N ARG A 145 -20.08 -15.50 -3.11
CA ARG A 145 -20.81 -14.21 -3.19
C ARG A 145 -20.99 -13.76 -4.63
N LYS A 146 -19.95 -13.91 -5.46
CA LYS A 146 -20.03 -13.62 -6.89
C LYS A 146 -21.08 -14.47 -7.62
N GLU A 147 -21.16 -15.77 -7.31
CA GLU A 147 -22.19 -16.67 -7.85
C GLU A 147 -23.61 -16.25 -7.45
N MET A 148 -23.76 -15.61 -6.28
CA MET A 148 -25.03 -15.08 -5.79
C MET A 148 -25.34 -13.65 -6.29
N ASP A 149 -24.53 -13.09 -7.19
CA ASP A 149 -24.58 -11.68 -7.62
C ASP A 149 -24.48 -10.68 -6.45
N GLN A 150 -23.61 -10.99 -5.49
CA GLN A 150 -23.35 -10.18 -4.31
C GLN A 150 -21.91 -9.67 -4.30
N GLY A 151 -21.75 -8.37 -4.00
CA GLY A 151 -20.44 -7.79 -3.72
C GLY A 151 -19.90 -8.25 -2.37
N LEU A 152 -18.59 -8.52 -2.29
CA LEU A 152 -17.89 -8.79 -1.04
C LEU A 152 -16.69 -7.85 -0.89
N ASN A 153 -16.69 -7.07 0.18
CA ASN A 153 -15.52 -6.32 0.63
C ASN A 153 -14.91 -7.05 1.83
N CYS A 154 -14.01 -8.01 1.60
CA CYS A 154 -13.26 -8.64 2.68
C CYS A 154 -12.12 -7.71 3.10
N GLN A 155 -12.47 -6.68 3.87
CA GLN A 155 -11.55 -5.60 4.23
C GLN A 155 -11.05 -5.76 5.66
N ALA A 156 -9.73 -5.70 5.85
CA ALA A 156 -9.11 -5.59 7.16
C ALA A 156 -8.68 -4.14 7.42
N LEU A 157 -8.97 -3.63 8.61
CA LEU A 157 -8.47 -2.35 9.08
C LEU A 157 -7.24 -2.60 9.96
N LEU A 158 -6.05 -2.21 9.48
CA LEU A 158 -4.80 -2.42 10.21
C LEU A 158 -4.24 -1.11 10.73
N ASN A 159 -4.00 -1.07 12.05
CA ASN A 159 -3.34 0.06 12.69
C ASN A 159 -1.88 0.16 12.27
N VAL A 160 -1.42 1.37 11.94
CA VAL A 160 -0.07 1.62 11.41
C VAL A 160 1.02 1.17 12.39
N THR A 161 0.88 1.46 13.68
CA THR A 161 1.88 1.02 14.69
C THR A 161 1.95 -0.50 14.77
N ARG A 162 0.82 -1.20 14.67
CA ARG A 162 0.80 -2.67 14.63
C ARG A 162 1.45 -3.22 13.37
N MET A 163 1.23 -2.57 12.22
CA MET A 163 1.88 -2.96 10.96
C MET A 163 3.39 -2.85 11.06
N ILE A 164 3.92 -1.70 11.52
CA ILE A 164 5.36 -1.48 11.71
C ILE A 164 5.95 -2.54 12.63
N ASN A 165 5.33 -2.77 13.79
CA ASN A 165 5.78 -3.79 14.74
C ASN A 165 5.78 -5.18 14.10
N LYS A 166 4.77 -5.52 13.30
CA LYS A 166 4.70 -6.82 12.65
C LYS A 166 5.80 -6.96 11.59
N PHE A 167 6.01 -5.95 10.75
CA PHE A 167 7.06 -5.96 9.72
C PHE A 167 8.46 -6.01 10.30
N ASN A 168 8.73 -5.32 11.42
CA ASN A 168 10.02 -5.38 12.10
C ASN A 168 10.36 -6.76 12.70
N ASN A 169 9.36 -7.62 12.90
CA ASN A 169 9.54 -8.97 13.49
C ASN A 169 9.40 -10.10 12.44
N MET A 170 9.47 -9.78 11.14
CA MET A 170 9.35 -10.74 10.04
C MET A 170 10.70 -11.22 9.49
#